data_AF-A0A434SHP7-F1
#
_entry.id   AF-A0A434SHP7-F1
#
_cell.length_a   1.000
_cell.length_b   1.000
_cell.length_c   1.000
_cell.angle_alpha   90.00
_cell.angle_beta   90.00
_cell.angle_gamma   90.00
#
_symmetry.space_group_name_H-M   'P 1'
#
loop_
_entity.id
_entity.type
_entity.pdbx_description
1 polymer ?
#
loop_
_entity_poly.entity_id
_entity_poly.type
_entity_poly.pdbx_seq_one_letter_code
_entity_poly.pdbx_strand_id
1 'polypeptide(L)'
;HGVFEKWPDLYFVVIECGIAWVPSVLWRLDADYKALRKETPWLKMLPSEYCRRNIRFSTQPLEQPSNVKHLWALLEAMDGENTLLFASDYPHWDYDDVNTLHIPPEWRGKVLGQNALDVYKRIPRPQAAAAA
;
A
#
# COMPACT_ATOMS: atom_id res chain seq x y z
N HIS A 1 -10.08 -16.07 7.88
CA HIS A 1 -10.36 -17.11 6.87
C HIS A 1 -9.14 -17.63 6.08
N GLY A 2 -7.92 -17.05 6.20
CA GLY A 2 -6.71 -17.69 5.62
C GLY A 2 -6.61 -17.64 4.09
N VAL A 3 -7.20 -16.62 3.45
CA VAL A 3 -7.15 -16.45 1.98
C VAL A 3 -5.70 -16.44 1.48
N PHE A 4 -4.83 -15.62 2.06
CA PHE A 4 -3.42 -15.54 1.67
C PHE A 4 -2.56 -16.72 2.14
N GLU A 5 -3.09 -17.64 2.97
CA GLU A 5 -2.46 -18.94 3.21
C GLU A 5 -2.73 -19.90 2.05
N LYS A 6 -3.95 -19.88 1.52
CA LYS A 6 -4.34 -20.72 0.39
C LYS A 6 -3.80 -20.21 -0.95
N TRP A 7 -3.74 -18.89 -1.12
CA TRP A 7 -3.24 -18.23 -2.32
C TRP A 7 -2.15 -17.20 -1.95
N PRO A 8 -0.91 -17.64 -1.70
CA PRO A 8 0.16 -16.77 -1.20
C PRO A 8 0.57 -15.68 -2.19
N ASP A 9 0.37 -15.90 -3.50
CA ASP A 9 0.71 -14.94 -4.56
C ASP A 9 -0.46 -14.03 -4.97
N LEU A 10 -1.62 -14.15 -4.30
CA LEU A 10 -2.76 -13.30 -4.57
C LEU A 10 -2.51 -11.89 -4.03
N TYR A 11 -2.66 -10.88 -4.88
CA TYR A 11 -2.71 -9.49 -4.48
C TYR A 11 -4.15 -9.01 -4.30
N PHE A 12 -4.37 -8.22 -3.26
CA PHE A 12 -5.60 -7.47 -3.03
C PHE A 12 -5.27 -5.98 -3.08
N VAL A 13 -5.95 -5.23 -3.95
CA VAL A 13 -5.70 -3.79 -4.13
C VAL A 13 -6.92 -3.03 -3.62
N VAL A 14 -6.71 -2.17 -2.64
CA VAL A 14 -7.70 -1.22 -2.14
C VAL A 14 -7.56 0.07 -2.94
N ILE A 15 -8.65 0.54 -3.54
CA ILE A 15 -8.66 1.70 -4.44
C ILE A 15 -9.64 2.73 -3.86
N GLU A 16 -9.23 4.00 -3.84
CA GLU A 16 -10.08 5.16 -3.50
C GLU A 16 -10.72 5.08 -2.09
N CYS A 17 -9.92 4.72 -1.08
CA CYS A 17 -10.42 4.50 0.30
C CYS A 17 -9.68 5.31 1.37
N GLY A 18 -8.86 6.29 0.97
CA GLY A 18 -7.87 6.90 1.85
C GLY A 18 -6.87 5.86 2.39
N ILE A 19 -5.90 6.31 3.19
CA ILE A 19 -4.82 5.46 3.68
C ILE A 19 -4.44 5.67 5.14
N ALA A 20 -4.68 6.85 5.70
CA ALA A 20 -4.23 7.19 7.05
C ALA A 20 -4.83 6.27 8.15
N TRP A 21 -5.95 5.59 7.89
CA TRP A 21 -6.56 4.64 8.82
C TRP A 21 -5.80 3.31 8.93
N VAL A 22 -5.07 2.89 7.88
CA VAL A 22 -4.51 1.54 7.75
C VAL A 22 -3.54 1.17 8.88
N PRO A 23 -2.53 1.99 9.23
CA PRO A 23 -1.56 1.60 10.26
C PRO A 23 -2.24 1.30 11.61
N SER A 24 -3.21 2.13 12.00
CA SER A 24 -3.94 1.96 13.26
C SER A 24 -4.76 0.66 13.29
N VAL A 25 -5.36 0.28 12.17
CA VAL A 25 -6.08 -1.00 12.04
C VAL A 25 -5.11 -2.17 12.11
N LEU A 26 -3.96 -2.09 11.43
CA LEU A 26 -2.96 -3.15 11.47
C LEU A 26 -2.39 -3.37 12.89
N TRP A 27 -2.12 -2.31 13.64
CA TRP A 27 -1.69 -2.43 15.03
C TRP A 27 -2.74 -3.13 15.90
N ARG A 28 -4.03 -2.81 15.70
CA ARG A 28 -5.12 -3.46 16.43
C ARG A 28 -5.23 -4.94 16.04
N LEU A 29 -5.20 -5.24 14.75
CA LEU A 29 -5.29 -6.62 14.25
C LEU A 29 -4.12 -7.48 14.74
N ASP A 30 -2.90 -6.92 14.80
CA ASP A 30 -1.74 -7.62 15.36
C ASP A 30 -1.89 -7.90 16.86
N ALA A 31 -2.45 -6.95 17.61
CA ALA A 31 -2.74 -7.14 19.03
C ALA A 31 -3.81 -8.23 19.24
N ASP A 32 -4.90 -8.18 18.48
CA ASP A 32 -6.00 -9.14 18.55
C ASP A 32 -5.53 -10.53 18.11
N TYR A 33 -4.70 -10.63 17.08
CA TYR A 33 -4.09 -11.89 16.65
C TYR A 33 -3.25 -12.52 17.76
N LYS A 34 -2.47 -11.73 18.51
CA LYS A 34 -1.66 -12.23 19.63
C LYS A 34 -2.55 -12.67 20.80
N ALA A 35 -3.57 -11.89 21.14
CA ALA A 35 -4.47 -12.17 22.26
C ALA A 35 -5.42 -13.35 21.99
N LEU A 36 -5.88 -13.49 20.75
CA LEU A 36 -6.90 -14.45 20.33
C LEU A 36 -6.36 -15.45 19.31
N ARG A 37 -5.05 -15.77 19.40
CA ARG A 37 -4.35 -16.62 18.42
C ARG A 37 -5.07 -17.94 18.14
N LYS A 38 -5.70 -18.54 19.15
CA LYS A 38 -6.46 -19.79 19.08
C LYS A 38 -7.69 -19.74 18.16
N GLU A 39 -8.24 -18.56 17.88
CA GLU A 39 -9.42 -18.38 17.00
C GLU A 39 -9.05 -18.42 15.51
N THR A 40 -7.76 -18.25 15.20
CA THR A 40 -7.25 -18.23 13.81
C THR A 40 -6.05 -19.16 13.62
N PRO A 41 -6.10 -20.45 14.04
CA PRO A 41 -4.95 -21.36 14.13
C PRO A 41 -4.17 -21.51 12.81
N TRP A 42 -4.84 -21.38 11.66
CA TRP A 42 -4.25 -21.51 10.32
C TRP A 42 -3.35 -20.35 9.89
N LEU A 43 -3.47 -19.15 10.48
CA LEU A 43 -2.61 -18.01 10.11
C LEU A 43 -1.19 -18.21 10.66
N LYS A 44 -0.17 -18.03 9.82
CA LYS A 44 1.24 -18.25 10.18
C LYS A 44 2.02 -16.97 10.43
N MET A 45 1.48 -15.83 10.00
CA MET A 45 2.10 -14.50 10.09
C MET A 45 1.15 -13.53 10.83
N LEU A 46 1.67 -12.38 11.25
CA LEU A 46 0.85 -11.28 11.74
C LEU A 46 -0.02 -10.71 10.60
N PRO A 47 -1.22 -10.20 10.91
CA PRO A 47 -2.03 -9.45 9.94
C PRO A 47 -1.26 -8.36 9.20
N SER A 48 -0.42 -7.59 9.88
CA SER A 48 0.44 -6.57 9.27
C SER A 48 1.45 -7.14 8.26
N GLU A 49 1.98 -8.33 8.52
CA GLU A 49 2.91 -9.00 7.61
C GLU A 49 2.20 -9.51 6.35
N TYR A 50 0.99 -10.05 6.48
CA TYR A 50 0.16 -10.36 5.31
C TYR A 50 -0.21 -9.11 4.53
N CYS A 51 -0.54 -8.01 5.21
CA CYS A 51 -0.84 -6.74 4.56
C CYS A 51 0.35 -6.28 3.70
N ARG A 52 1.54 -6.25 4.28
CA ARG A 52 2.78 -5.89 3.56
C ARG A 52 3.02 -6.79 2.35
N ARG A 53 2.82 -8.11 2.49
CA ARG A 53 3.05 -9.08 1.41
C ARG A 53 2.01 -9.02 0.30
N ASN A 54 0.72 -8.97 0.64
CA ASN A 54 -0.38 -9.26 -0.27
C ASN A 54 -1.30 -8.08 -0.57
N ILE A 55 -1.29 -7.03 0.25
CA ILE A 55 -2.22 -5.90 0.10
C ILE A 55 -1.49 -4.68 -0.44
N ARG A 56 -2.15 -3.98 -1.36
CA ARG A 56 -1.69 -2.70 -1.91
C ARG A 56 -2.81 -1.68 -1.81
N PHE A 57 -2.44 -0.41 -1.80
CA PHE A 57 -3.38 0.67 -1.63
C PHE A 57 -3.11 1.77 -2.65
N SER A 58 -4.16 2.32 -3.25
CA SER A 58 -4.03 3.51 -4.07
C SER A 58 -3.69 4.74 -3.22
N THR A 59 -2.99 5.70 -3.80
CA THR A 59 -2.71 6.98 -3.14
C THR A 59 -3.96 7.84 -3.00
N GLN A 60 -4.80 7.91 -4.04
CA GLN A 60 -5.98 8.77 -4.03
C GLN A 60 -7.14 8.10 -3.25
N PRO A 61 -7.93 8.89 -2.50
CA PRO A 61 -7.64 10.27 -2.10
C PRO A 61 -6.58 10.31 -0.98
N LEU A 62 -5.46 10.99 -1.21
CA LEU A 62 -4.41 11.08 -0.20
C LEU A 62 -4.79 12.12 0.85
N GLU A 63 -4.68 11.78 2.13
CA GLU A 63 -5.04 12.72 3.20
C GLU A 63 -4.10 13.95 3.21
N GLN A 64 -4.66 15.13 3.47
CA GLN A 64 -3.94 16.41 3.46
C GLN A 64 -3.89 17.05 4.86
N PRO A 65 -3.05 16.53 5.79
CA PRO A 65 -2.89 17.14 7.10
C PRO A 65 -2.14 18.48 7.02
N SER A 66 -2.29 19.32 8.06
CA SER A 66 -1.57 20.62 8.15
C SER A 66 -0.05 20.48 8.10
N ASN A 67 0.50 19.35 8.54
CA ASN A 67 1.91 18.98 8.37
C ASN A 67 2.00 17.64 7.65
N VAL A 68 2.42 17.69 6.38
CA VAL A 68 2.54 16.51 5.52
C VAL A 68 3.48 15.44 6.09
N LYS A 69 4.47 15.82 6.93
CA LYS A 69 5.39 14.86 7.56
C LYS A 69 4.66 13.87 8.48
N HIS A 70 3.53 14.27 9.08
CA HIS A 70 2.73 13.36 9.91
C HIS A 70 2.11 12.24 9.09
N LEU A 71 1.66 12.54 7.86
CA LEU A 71 1.16 11.53 6.95
C LEU A 71 2.27 10.52 6.63
N TRP A 72 3.44 10.99 6.18
CA TRP A 72 4.50 10.08 5.74
C TRP A 72 5.07 9.24 6.88
N ALA A 73 5.22 9.80 8.08
CA ALA A 73 5.61 9.02 9.26
C ALA A 73 4.57 7.94 9.61
N LEU A 74 3.28 8.26 9.45
CA LEU A 74 2.20 7.30 9.65
C LEU A 74 2.23 6.18 8.59
N LEU A 75 2.44 6.53 7.31
CA LEU A 75 2.51 5.57 6.21
C LEU A 75 3.78 4.71 6.26
N GLU A 76 4.89 5.23 6.78
CA GLU A 76 6.10 4.46 7.03
C GLU A 76 5.83 3.29 7.98
N ALA A 77 4.99 3.50 9.00
CA ALA A 77 4.65 2.46 9.98
C ALA A 77 3.90 1.26 9.37
N MET A 78 3.30 1.41 8.18
CA MET A 78 2.70 0.31 7.42
C MET A 78 3.50 -0.12 6.18
N ASP A 79 4.75 0.34 6.05
CA ASP A 79 5.59 0.12 4.86
C ASP A 79 4.99 0.71 3.57
N GLY A 80 4.54 1.96 3.65
CA GLY A 80 3.93 2.70 2.55
C GLY A 80 4.79 2.72 1.29
N GLU A 81 6.12 2.84 1.41
CA GLU A 81 7.06 2.83 0.29
C GLU A 81 6.85 1.65 -0.67
N ASN A 82 6.61 0.45 -0.11
CA ASN A 82 6.52 -0.81 -0.86
C ASN A 82 5.06 -1.25 -1.11
N THR A 83 4.09 -0.57 -0.51
CA THR A 83 2.67 -0.99 -0.55
C THR A 83 1.74 0.00 -1.24
N LEU A 84 2.16 1.26 -1.41
CA LEU A 84 1.38 2.28 -2.12
C LEU A 84 1.54 2.17 -3.63
N LEU A 85 0.43 2.38 -4.34
CA LEU A 85 0.34 2.50 -5.78
C LEU A 85 -0.21 3.89 -6.11
N PHE A 86 0.47 4.66 -6.94
CA PHE A 86 -0.12 5.90 -7.42
C PHE A 86 -1.41 5.61 -8.19
N ALA A 87 -2.45 6.38 -7.88
CA ALA A 87 -3.65 6.51 -8.68
C ALA A 87 -4.05 7.99 -8.70
N SER A 88 -4.48 8.49 -9.85
CA SER A 88 -5.00 9.86 -9.95
C SER A 88 -6.50 9.92 -9.68
N ASP A 89 -7.24 8.86 -10.00
CA ASP A 89 -8.71 8.84 -9.99
C ASP A 89 -9.36 9.87 -10.95
N TYR A 90 -8.64 10.21 -12.03
CA TYR A 90 -9.21 11.01 -13.10
C TYR A 90 -10.39 10.29 -13.78
N PRO A 91 -11.53 10.96 -14.07
CA PRO A 91 -11.77 12.40 -14.07
C PRO A 91 -12.54 12.94 -12.84
N HIS A 92 -12.42 12.32 -11.67
CA HIS A 92 -13.10 12.81 -10.47
C HIS A 92 -12.64 14.23 -10.10
N TRP A 93 -13.50 14.95 -9.37
CA TRP A 93 -13.28 16.37 -9.05
C TRP A 93 -12.11 16.57 -8.07
N ASP A 94 -11.81 15.56 -7.26
CA ASP A 94 -10.77 15.45 -6.24
C ASP A 94 -9.61 14.55 -6.70
N TYR A 95 -9.39 14.46 -8.01
CA TYR A 95 -8.28 13.70 -8.57
C TYR A 95 -6.92 14.21 -8.04
N ASP A 96 -5.97 13.29 -7.89
CA ASP A 96 -4.59 13.61 -7.54
C ASP A 96 -3.75 13.83 -8.82
N ASP A 97 -3.18 15.03 -8.99
CA ASP A 97 -2.21 15.32 -10.05
C ASP A 97 -0.80 14.85 -9.65
N VAL A 98 -0.21 13.97 -10.46
CA VAL A 98 1.13 13.41 -10.25
C VAL A 98 2.25 14.45 -10.12
N ASN A 99 2.05 15.64 -10.71
CA ASN A 99 3.03 16.72 -10.71
C ASN A 99 2.99 17.56 -9.44
N THR A 100 1.84 17.61 -8.75
CA THR A 100 1.65 18.43 -7.55
C THR A 100 1.49 17.60 -6.28
N LEU A 101 1.07 16.33 -6.40
CA LEU A 101 0.96 15.42 -5.26
C LEU A 101 2.33 15.24 -4.60
N HIS A 102 2.42 15.61 -3.33
CA HIS A 102 3.63 15.41 -2.55
C HIS A 102 3.83 13.90 -2.34
N ILE A 103 4.96 13.37 -2.77
CA ILE A 103 5.41 11.99 -2.47
C ILE A 103 6.89 12.12 -2.08
N PRO A 104 7.36 11.49 -0.99
CA PRO A 104 8.77 11.54 -0.58
C PRO A 104 9.68 11.15 -1.75
N PRO A 105 10.73 11.93 -2.06
CA PRO A 105 11.59 11.70 -3.23
C PRO A 105 12.10 10.25 -3.34
N GLU A 106 12.48 9.65 -2.23
CA GLU A 106 12.96 8.29 -2.09
C GLU A 106 11.88 7.23 -2.44
N TRP A 107 10.59 7.55 -2.23
CA TRP A 107 9.47 6.64 -2.51
C TRP A 107 8.96 6.77 -3.94
N ARG A 108 9.21 7.89 -4.62
CA ARG A 108 8.61 8.20 -5.94
C ARG A 108 8.82 7.08 -6.96
N GLY A 109 10.03 6.52 -7.06
CA GLY A 109 10.31 5.45 -8.03
C GLY A 109 9.43 4.21 -7.81
N LYS A 110 9.14 3.89 -6.55
CA LYS A 110 8.29 2.74 -6.19
C LYS A 110 6.81 3.05 -6.34
N VAL A 111 6.36 4.13 -5.72
CA VAL A 111 4.93 4.50 -5.67
C VAL A 111 4.40 4.84 -7.05
N LEU A 112 5.17 5.55 -7.89
CA LEU A 112 4.74 5.97 -9.23
C LEU A 112 4.82 4.87 -10.29
N GLY A 113 5.41 3.70 -9.99
CA GLY A 113 5.58 2.68 -11.03
C GLY A 113 6.01 1.30 -10.55
N GLN A 114 7.13 1.18 -9.80
CA GLN A 114 7.70 -0.14 -9.52
C GLN A 114 6.72 -1.06 -8.79
N ASN A 115 6.00 -0.54 -7.79
CA ASN A 115 5.05 -1.33 -7.01
C ASN A 115 3.90 -1.85 -7.90
N ALA A 116 3.44 -1.04 -8.86
CA ALA A 116 2.40 -1.45 -9.80
C ALA A 116 2.91 -2.54 -10.76
N LEU A 117 4.16 -2.42 -11.24
CA LEU A 117 4.80 -3.43 -12.11
C LEU A 117 5.07 -4.77 -11.39
N ASP A 118 5.22 -4.76 -10.06
CA ASP A 118 5.38 -5.97 -9.26
C ASP A 118 4.05 -6.72 -9.07
N VAL A 119 2.94 -5.97 -8.97
CA VAL A 119 1.58 -6.50 -8.80
C VAL A 119 0.99 -6.94 -10.13
N TYR A 120 1.00 -6.07 -11.14
CA TYR A 120 0.37 -6.28 -12.44
C TYR A 120 1.35 -6.89 -13.44
N LYS A 121 1.68 -8.17 -13.23
CA LYS A 121 2.68 -8.92 -14.03
C LYS A 121 2.42 -8.99 -15.54
N ARG A 122 1.24 -8.58 -16.02
CA ARG A 122 0.88 -8.51 -17.44
C ARG A 122 1.31 -7.19 -18.10
N ILE A 123 1.66 -6.17 -17.31
CA ILE A 123 2.18 -4.91 -17.83
C ILE A 123 3.64 -5.12 -18.25
N PRO A 124 4.02 -4.83 -19.51
CA PRO A 124 5.41 -4.90 -19.93
C PRO A 124 6.26 -3.97 -19.09
N ARG A 125 7.40 -4.46 -18.59
CA ARG A 125 8.35 -3.59 -17.90
C ARG A 125 9.01 -2.67 -18.94
N PRO A 126 9.14 -1.36 -18.67
CA PRO A 126 9.90 -0.47 -19.52
C PRO A 126 11.31 -1.04 -19.69
N GLN A 127 11.82 -1.11 -20.93
CA GLN A 127 13.24 -1.34 -21.12
C GLN A 127 13.97 -0.18 -20.46
N ALA A 128 15.01 -0.49 -19.67
CA ALA A 128 15.90 0.55 -19.16
C ALA A 128 16.35 1.37 -20.36
N ALA A 129 16.03 2.66 -20.38
CA ALA A 129 16.51 3.56 -21.42
C ALA A 129 18.04 3.39 -21.45
N ALA A 130 18.60 3.02 -22.60
CA ALA A 130 20.04 2.95 -22.77
C ALA A 130 20.59 4.31 -22.33
N ALA A 131 21.44 4.30 -21.30
CA ALA A 131 22.06 5.51 -20.80
C ALA A 131 22.77 6.20 -21.97
N ALA A 132 22.30 7.40 -22.31
CA ALA A 132 22.93 8.28 -23.29
C ALA A 132 24.05 9.08 -22.64
#